data_AF-A0A6I5KY70-F1
#
_entry.id   AF-A0A6I5KY70-F1
#
_cell.length_a   1.000
_cell.length_b   1.000
_cell.length_c   1.000
_cell.angle_alpha   90.00
_cell.angle_beta   90.00
_cell.angle_gamma   90.00
#
_symmetry.space_group_name_H-M   'P 1'
#
loop_
_entity.id
_entity.type
_entity.pdbx_description
1 polymer ?
#
loop_
_entity_poly.entity_id
_entity_poly.type
_entity_poly.pdbx_seq_one_letter_code
_entity_poly.pdbx_strand_id
1 'polypeptide(L)'
;MENSSHSQSKIFKGAGWLLGIAISIVGAMVVFIFSDSFAAAISAALPIGIFAGIGLDQKFQRENERVVPKKTKMMIGSLLFGFITFVVFYIILHF
;
A
#
# COMPACT_ATOMS: atom_id res chain seq x y z
N MET A 1 -26.09 25.18 -1.69
CA MET A 1 -24.84 24.72 -1.04
C MET A 1 -24.35 23.52 -1.83
N GLU A 2 -23.57 23.77 -2.88
CA GLU A 2 -23.21 22.73 -3.84
C GLU A 2 -21.76 22.98 -4.24
N ASN A 3 -20.82 22.41 -3.48
CA ASN A 3 -19.38 22.55 -3.76
C ASN A 3 -18.52 21.45 -3.10
N SER A 4 -19.05 20.24 -2.92
CA SER A 4 -18.30 19.12 -2.31
C SER A 4 -17.83 18.04 -3.29
N SER A 5 -18.22 18.10 -4.57
CA SER A 5 -17.91 17.03 -5.54
C SER A 5 -16.55 17.18 -6.24
N HIS A 6 -15.95 18.37 -6.27
CA HIS A 6 -14.72 18.62 -7.05
C HIS A 6 -13.41 18.35 -6.27
N SER A 7 -13.48 18.17 -4.95
CA SER A 7 -12.30 17.95 -4.09
C SER A 7 -11.95 16.46 -3.92
N GLN A 8 -12.87 15.52 -4.20
CA GLN A 8 -12.62 14.09 -3.96
C GLN A 8 -11.64 13.43 -4.93
N SER A 9 -11.48 13.92 -6.16
CA SER A 9 -10.58 13.26 -7.13
C SER A 9 -9.09 13.47 -6.82
N LYS A 10 -8.73 14.53 -6.08
CA LYS A 10 -7.32 14.81 -5.71
C LYS A 10 -6.80 13.98 -4.55
N ILE A 11 -7.67 13.49 -3.66
CA ILE A 11 -7.24 12.80 -2.42
C ILE A 11 -6.61 11.42 -2.70
N PHE A 12 -6.90 10.80 -3.85
CA PHE A 12 -6.36 9.47 -4.20
C PHE A 12 -5.05 9.49 -4.98
N LYS A 13 -4.56 10.66 -5.41
CA LYS A 13 -3.29 10.77 -6.15
C LYS A 13 -2.14 10.54 -5.17
N GLY A 14 -1.46 9.39 -5.25
CA GLY A 14 -0.44 8.98 -4.28
C GLY A 14 -0.90 7.93 -3.27
N ALA A 15 -2.17 7.50 -3.28
CA ALA A 15 -2.62 6.37 -2.46
C ALA A 15 -1.92 5.06 -2.87
N GLY A 16 -1.59 4.92 -4.17
CA GLY A 16 -0.82 3.79 -4.66
C GLY A 16 0.61 3.79 -4.12
N TRP A 17 1.24 4.96 -4.02
CA TRP A 17 2.56 5.11 -3.40
C TRP A 17 2.55 4.75 -1.92
N LEU A 18 1.56 5.21 -1.16
CA LEU A 18 1.42 4.84 0.26
C LEU A 18 1.27 3.33 0.44
N LEU A 19 0.44 2.70 -0.40
CA LEU A 19 0.23 1.26 -0.34
C LEU A 19 1.47 0.47 -0.84
N GLY A 20 2.18 1.00 -1.83
CA GLY A 20 3.46 0.46 -2.30
C GLY A 20 4.55 0.50 -1.23
N ILE A 21 4.62 1.58 -0.44
CA ILE A 21 5.52 1.68 0.71
C ILE A 21 5.15 0.64 1.77
N ALA A 22 3.86 0.45 2.06
CA ALA A 22 3.44 -0.60 3.00
C ALA A 22 3.93 -1.99 2.53
N ILE A 23 3.66 -2.35 1.27
CA ILE A 23 4.10 -3.63 0.68
C ILE A 23 5.64 -3.76 0.71
N SER A 24 6.35 -2.68 0.44
CA SER A 24 7.82 -2.61 0.52
C SER A 24 8.34 -2.94 1.92
N ILE A 25 7.72 -2.37 2.96
CA ILE A 25 8.10 -2.62 4.35
C ILE A 25 7.89 -4.10 4.72
N VAL A 26 6.76 -4.70 4.34
CA VAL A 26 6.54 -6.14 4.57
C VAL A 26 7.53 -6.99 3.78
N GLY A 27 7.81 -6.65 2.52
CA GLY A 27 8.84 -7.32 1.73
C GLY A 27 10.22 -7.24 2.39
N ALA A 28 10.58 -6.07 2.93
CA ALA A 28 11.83 -5.85 3.64
C ALA A 28 11.90 -6.71 4.90
N MET A 29 10.82 -6.78 5.69
CA MET A 29 10.77 -7.63 6.89
C MET A 29 10.96 -9.10 6.52
N VAL A 30 10.27 -9.61 5.50
CA VAL A 30 10.42 -10.99 5.03
C VAL A 30 11.88 -11.28 4.66
N VAL A 31 12.50 -10.40 3.88
CA VAL A 31 13.90 -10.59 3.48
C VAL A 31 14.86 -10.48 4.66
N PHE A 32 14.60 -9.59 5.62
CA PHE A 32 15.40 -9.47 6.83
C PHE A 32 15.39 -10.77 7.63
N ILE A 33 14.23 -11.39 7.82
CA ILE A 33 14.07 -12.65 8.57
C ILE A 33 14.86 -13.79 7.93
N PHE A 34 14.83 -13.88 6.60
CA PHE A 34 15.49 -14.98 5.89
C PHE A 34 16.99 -14.78 5.70
N SER A 35 17.46 -13.53 5.74
CA SER A 35 18.86 -13.20 5.42
C SER A 35 19.68 -12.67 6.59
N ASP A 36 19.04 -12.33 7.72
CA ASP A 36 19.62 -11.58 8.84
C ASP A 36 20.42 -10.33 8.41
N SER A 37 20.15 -9.82 7.20
CA SER A 37 20.91 -8.74 6.59
C SER A 37 20.02 -7.54 6.32
N PHE A 38 20.26 -6.48 7.07
CA PHE A 38 19.58 -5.20 6.88
C PHE A 38 19.83 -4.62 5.48
N ALA A 39 21.04 -4.82 4.94
CA ALA A 39 21.39 -4.38 3.59
C ALA A 39 20.58 -5.12 2.52
N ALA A 40 20.40 -6.45 2.68
CA ALA A 40 19.59 -7.25 1.77
C ALA A 40 18.10 -6.83 1.84
N ALA A 41 17.60 -6.57 3.04
CA ALA A 41 16.23 -6.10 3.26
C ALA A 41 15.95 -4.78 2.55
N ILE A 42 16.81 -3.76 2.70
CA ILE A 42 16.66 -2.47 1.99
C ILE A 42 16.77 -2.67 0.47
N SER A 43 17.73 -3.48 0.02
CA SER A 43 17.95 -3.72 -1.40
C SER A 43 16.73 -4.37 -2.07
N ALA A 44 16.02 -5.24 -1.36
CA ALA A 44 14.76 -5.83 -1.83
C ALA A 44 13.57 -4.87 -1.71
N ALA A 45 13.52 -4.05 -0.66
CA ALA A 45 12.42 -3.13 -0.40
C ALA A 45 12.24 -2.08 -1.51
N LEU A 46 13.34 -1.53 -2.02
CA LEU A 46 13.33 -0.47 -3.04
C LEU A 46 12.59 -0.87 -4.33
N PRO A 47 12.98 -1.95 -5.04
CA PRO A 47 12.28 -2.36 -6.25
C PRO A 47 10.82 -2.76 -5.96
N ILE A 48 10.57 -3.49 -4.86
CA ILE A 48 9.20 -3.89 -4.46
C ILE A 48 8.31 -2.66 -4.27
N GLY A 49 8.79 -1.64 -3.55
CA GLY A 49 8.04 -0.42 -3.27
C GLY A 49 7.77 0.42 -4.51
N ILE A 50 8.75 0.53 -5.41
CA ILE A 50 8.61 1.28 -6.66
C ILE A 50 7.61 0.60 -7.59
N PHE A 51 7.75 -0.70 -7.83
CA PHE A 51 6.84 -1.43 -8.73
C PHE A 51 5.43 -1.53 -8.16
N ALA A 52 5.29 -1.83 -6.88
CA ALA A 52 3.99 -1.84 -6.21
C ALA A 52 3.36 -0.45 -6.20
N GLY A 53 4.15 0.59 -5.88
CA GLY A 53 3.70 1.97 -5.84
C GLY A 53 3.16 2.46 -7.19
N ILE A 54 3.94 2.28 -8.26
CA ILE A 54 3.53 2.67 -9.62
C ILE A 54 2.31 1.86 -10.07
N GLY A 55 2.34 0.54 -9.90
CA GLY A 55 1.25 -0.35 -10.35
C GLY A 55 -0.07 -0.07 -9.62
N LEU A 56 -0.02 0.16 -8.31
CA LEU A 56 -1.20 0.49 -7.51
C LEU A 56 -1.69 1.90 -7.80
N ASP A 57 -0.80 2.87 -8.00
CA ASP A 57 -1.20 4.25 -8.29
C ASP A 57 -1.89 4.34 -9.65
N GLN A 58 -1.37 3.63 -10.67
CA GLN A 58 -2.02 3.50 -11.96
C GLN A 58 -3.38 2.79 -11.86
N LYS A 59 -3.48 1.71 -11.07
CA LYS A 59 -4.76 1.01 -10.86
C LYS A 59 -5.79 1.91 -10.21
N PHE A 60 -5.43 2.62 -9.15
CA PHE A 60 -6.35 3.52 -8.46
C PHE A 60 -6.74 4.71 -9.33
N GLN A 61 -5.84 5.28 -10.11
CA GLN A 61 -6.19 6.35 -11.05
C GLN A 61 -7.16 5.86 -12.14
N ARG A 62 -6.89 4.69 -12.74
CA ARG A 62 -7.75 4.09 -13.78
C ARG A 62 -9.12 3.66 -13.26
N GLU A 63 -9.20 3.22 -12.01
CA GLU A 63 -10.44 2.77 -11.37
C GLU A 63 -11.29 3.95 -10.88
N ASN A 64 -10.67 5.05 -10.45
CA ASN A 64 -11.36 6.30 -10.12
C ASN A 64 -11.96 6.99 -11.37
N GLU A 65 -11.39 6.75 -12.55
CA GLU A 65 -11.93 7.21 -13.84
C GLU A 65 -13.18 6.40 -14.28
N ARG A 66 -13.39 5.20 -13.72
CA ARG A 66 -14.45 4.27 -14.13
C ARG A 66 -15.53 4.00 -13.08
N VAL A 67 -15.28 4.20 -11.79
CA VAL A 67 -16.19 3.77 -10.71
C VAL A 67 -16.29 4.78 -9.58
N VAL A 68 -17.53 5.00 -9.14
CA VAL A 68 -17.97 5.82 -8.00
C VAL A 68 -17.01 5.69 -6.79
N PRO A 69 -16.45 6.81 -6.26
CA PRO A 69 -15.32 6.85 -5.32
C PRO A 69 -15.53 6.12 -3.98
N LYS A 70 -16.77 5.70 -3.67
CA LYS A 70 -17.14 5.05 -2.40
C LYS A 70 -16.65 3.60 -2.31
N LYS A 71 -16.61 2.84 -3.41
CA LYS A 71 -16.19 1.41 -3.40
C LYS A 71 -14.67 1.24 -3.31
N THR A 72 -13.90 2.06 -4.02
CA THR A 72 -12.43 2.02 -4.02
C THR A 72 -11.85 2.31 -2.64
N LYS A 73 -12.44 3.26 -1.90
CA LYS A 73 -12.05 3.58 -0.52
C LYS A 73 -12.25 2.39 0.44
N MET A 74 -13.30 1.61 0.23
CA MET A 74 -13.61 0.42 1.03
C MET A 74 -12.63 -0.73 0.75
N MET A 75 -12.24 -0.92 -0.50
CA MET A 75 -11.28 -1.95 -0.92
C MET A 75 -9.86 -1.67 -0.42
N ILE A 76 -9.42 -0.41 -0.49
CA ILE A 76 -8.12 0.01 0.07
C ILE A 76 -8.10 -0.15 1.58
N GLY A 77 -9.18 0.23 2.27
CA GLY A 77 -9.31 0.04 3.71
C GLY A 77 -9.20 -1.43 4.12
N SER A 78 -9.85 -2.34 3.38
CA SER A 78 -9.73 -3.78 3.62
C SER A 78 -8.31 -4.31 3.43
N LEU A 79 -7.58 -3.78 2.44
CA LEU A 79 -6.23 -4.24 2.13
C LEU A 79 -5.22 -3.74 3.18
N LEU A 80 -5.39 -2.49 3.64
CA LEU A 80 -4.66 -1.93 4.78
C LEU A 80 -4.95 -2.67 6.08
N PHE A 81 -6.21 -3.07 6.30
CA PHE A 81 -6.58 -3.85 7.47
C PHE A 81 -5.89 -5.22 7.47
N GLY A 82 -5.92 -5.94 6.35
CA GLY A 82 -5.19 -7.21 6.21
C GLY A 82 -3.69 -7.06 6.43
N PHE A 83 -3.10 -5.97 5.95
CA PHE A 83 -1.70 -5.64 6.20
C PHE A 83 -1.38 -5.44 7.68
N ILE A 84 -2.19 -4.66 8.39
CA ILE A 84 -2.01 -4.43 9.84
C ILE A 84 -2.17 -5.74 10.61
N THR A 85 -3.20 -6.55 10.30
CA THR A 85 -3.40 -7.85 10.95
C THR A 85 -2.20 -8.76 10.74
N PHE A 86 -1.65 -8.81 9.52
CA PHE A 86 -0.46 -9.60 9.21
C PHE A 86 0.75 -9.16 10.04
N VAL A 87 1.03 -7.84 10.11
CA VAL A 87 2.15 -7.30 10.89
C VAL A 87 1.99 -7.59 12.38
N VAL A 88 0.79 -7.45 12.93
CA VAL A 88 0.51 -7.75 14.35
C VAL A 88 0.70 -9.25 14.65
N PHE A 89 0.16 -10.12 13.81
CA PHE A 89 0.35 -11.57 13.96
C PHE A 89 1.82 -11.95 13.90
N TYR A 90 2.56 -11.33 12.97
CA TYR A 90 3.97 -11.55 12.82
C TYR A 90 4.76 -11.16 14.08
N ILE A 91 4.49 -9.99 14.67
CA ILE A 91 5.13 -9.55 15.92
C ILE A 91 4.81 -10.53 17.06
N ILE A 92 3.56 -10.99 17.19
CA ILE A 92 3.17 -11.93 18.25
C ILE A 92 3.83 -13.30 18.10
N LEU A 93 4.04 -13.79 16.87
CA LEU A 93 4.59 -15.12 16.64
C LEU A 93 6.12 -15.18 16.81
N HIS A 94 6.80 -14.05 16.66
CA HIS A 94 8.26 -13.95 16.63
C HIS A 94 8.85 -13.26 17.87
N PHE A 95 8.02 -12.97 18.88
CA PHE A 95 8.37 -12.40 20.18
C PHE A 95 7.98 -13.39 21.29
#